data_AF-A0A350UCQ3-F1
#
_entry.id   AF-A0A350UCQ3-F1
#
_cell.length_a   1.000
_cell.length_b   1.000
_cell.length_c   1.000
_cell.angle_alpha   90.00
_cell.angle_beta   90.00
_cell.angle_gamma   90.00
#
_symmetry.space_group_name_H-M   'P 1'
#
loop_
_entity.id
_entity.type
_entity.pdbx_description
1 polymer ?
#
loop_
_entity_poly.entity_id
_entity_poly.type
_entity_poly.pdbx_seq_one_letter_code
_entity_poly.pdbx_strand_id
1 'polypeptide(L)'
;MQDIGNLFGILTTVLFGFAILNYFVKLVNRKCVMKLPKESKFKQGYASVMKFLVKNHRFFGAGAAALMLAHVVLQIIFKWVSITGIIAAALALAAVALGGILFRAKKRMPAMLWAHRGCVVALTIAIAAHVITRI
;
A
#
# COMPACT_ATOMS: atom_id res chain seq x y z
N MET A 1 16.48 -3.58 -20.15
CA MET A 1 14.99 -3.66 -20.26
C MET A 1 14.40 -4.53 -19.15
N GLN A 2 14.94 -5.74 -18.94
CA GLN A 2 14.62 -6.56 -17.77
C GLN A 2 14.89 -5.81 -16.45
N ASP A 3 15.91 -4.95 -16.44
CA ASP A 3 16.23 -4.06 -15.31
C ASP A 3 15.16 -2.99 -15.05
N ILE A 4 14.47 -2.50 -16.09
CA ILE A 4 13.41 -1.50 -15.98
C ILE A 4 12.16 -2.15 -15.38
N GLY A 5 11.80 -3.35 -15.84
CA GLY A 5 10.73 -4.14 -15.23
C GLY A 5 11.00 -4.43 -13.75
N ASN A 6 12.23 -4.87 -13.42
CA ASN A 6 12.64 -5.10 -12.03
C ASN A 6 12.58 -3.82 -11.19
N LEU A 7 13.06 -2.69 -11.73
CA LEU A 7 12.98 -1.38 -11.07
C LEU A 7 11.54 -0.99 -10.74
N PHE A 8 10.60 -1.15 -11.68
CA PHE A 8 9.18 -0.86 -11.43
C PHE A 8 8.57 -1.82 -10.41
N GLY A 9 8.99 -3.08 -10.38
CA GLY A 9 8.60 -4.02 -9.33
C GLY A 9 9.05 -3.56 -7.94
N ILE A 10 10.33 -3.20 -7.80
CA ILE A 10 10.91 -2.70 -6.55
C ILE A 10 10.21 -1.40 -6.11
N LEU A 11 10.04 -0.43 -7.01
CA LEU A 11 9.38 0.83 -6.69
C LEU A 11 7.92 0.63 -6.29
N THR A 12 7.20 -0.29 -6.94
CA THR A 12 5.86 -0.72 -6.53
C THR A 12 5.87 -1.21 -5.08
N THR A 13 6.78 -2.12 -4.73
CA THR A 13 6.90 -2.67 -3.37
C THR A 13 7.24 -1.59 -2.35
N VAL A 14 8.13 -0.65 -2.68
CA VAL A 14 8.51 0.46 -1.79
C VAL A 14 7.33 1.40 -1.54
N LEU A 15 6.63 1.84 -2.59
CA LEU A 15 5.45 2.70 -2.44
C LEU A 15 4.31 2.00 -1.69
N PHE A 16 4.09 0.72 -1.97
CA PHE A 16 3.15 -0.10 -1.21
C PHE A 16 3.55 -0.22 0.26
N GLY A 17 4.85 -0.37 0.55
CA GLY A 17 5.44 -0.34 1.89
C GLY A 17 5.11 0.95 2.65
N PHE A 18 5.28 2.11 2.02
CA PHE A 18 4.86 3.38 2.62
C PHE A 18 3.33 3.46 2.82
N ALA A 19 2.54 2.91 1.90
CA ALA A 19 1.09 2.87 2.02
C ALA A 19 0.65 2.02 3.23
N ILE A 20 1.23 0.83 3.44
CA ILE A 20 0.87 -0.05 4.56
C ILE A 20 1.42 0.46 5.90
N LEU A 21 2.55 1.18 5.89
CA LEU A 21 3.12 1.78 7.10
C LEU A 21 2.12 2.71 7.80
N ASN A 22 1.21 3.34 7.05
CA ASN A 22 0.09 4.13 7.59
C ASN A 22 -0.76 3.37 8.63
N TYR A 23 -0.98 2.06 8.42
CA TYR A 23 -1.69 1.21 9.38
C TYR A 23 -0.89 1.05 10.68
N PHE A 24 0.39 0.69 10.57
CA PHE A 24 1.27 0.47 11.71
C PHE A 24 1.50 1.74 12.52
N VAL A 25 1.73 2.88 11.88
CA VAL A 25 1.93 4.15 12.62
C VAL A 25 0.67 4.59 13.34
N LYS A 26 -0.53 4.31 12.81
CA LYS A 26 -1.78 4.57 13.54
C LYS A 26 -1.94 3.64 14.74
N LEU A 27 -1.54 2.38 14.60
CA LEU A 27 -1.59 1.39 15.68
C LEU A 27 -0.63 1.75 16.82
N VAL A 28 0.63 2.05 16.50
CA VAL A 28 1.64 2.49 17.47
C VAL A 28 1.24 3.82 18.10
N ASN A 29 0.65 4.75 17.33
CA ASN A 29 0.16 6.01 17.88
C ASN A 29 -0.89 5.77 18.98
N ARG A 30 -1.91 4.95 18.67
CA ARG A 30 -3.01 4.67 19.59
C ARG A 30 -2.56 3.90 20.83
N LYS A 31 -1.64 2.94 20.70
CA LYS A 31 -1.21 2.09 21.82
C LYS A 31 -0.15 2.75 22.71
N CYS A 32 0.82 3.43 22.11
CA CYS A 32 2.02 3.90 22.81
C CYS A 32 2.09 5.42 22.89
N VAL A 33 2.04 6.11 21.74
CA VAL A 33 2.38 7.54 21.65
C VAL A 33 1.34 8.45 22.29
N MET A 34 0.05 8.07 22.21
CA MET A 34 -1.03 8.85 22.84
C MET A 34 -0.91 8.91 24.37
N LYS A 35 -0.27 7.91 25.00
CA LYS A 35 -0.05 7.85 26.46
C LYS A 35 1.09 8.75 26.94
N LEU A 36 1.92 9.27 26.03
CA LEU A 36 3.05 10.11 26.38
C LEU A 36 2.62 11.54 26.74
N PRO A 37 3.35 12.23 27.63
CA PRO A 37 3.15 13.64 27.93
C PRO A 37 3.19 14.51 26.67
N LYS A 38 2.39 15.58 26.63
CA LYS A 38 2.32 16.49 25.46
C LYS A 38 3.66 17.19 25.16
N GLU A 39 4.50 17.38 26.16
CA GLU A 39 5.80 18.05 26.05
C GLU A 39 6.93 17.15 25.52
N SER A 40 6.67 15.85 25.35
CA SER A 40 7.68 14.92 24.83
C SER A 40 8.08 15.27 23.40
N LYS A 41 9.36 15.59 23.17
CA LYS A 41 9.93 15.81 21.83
C LYS A 41 9.71 14.62 20.90
N PHE A 42 9.73 13.39 21.45
CA PHE A 42 9.43 12.17 20.70
C PHE A 42 7.99 12.15 20.17
N LYS A 43 7.01 12.54 21.01
CA LYS A 43 5.60 12.60 20.61
C LYS A 43 5.39 13.58 19.45
N GLN A 44 6.05 14.74 19.50
CA GLN A 44 5.97 15.76 18.45
C GLN A 44 6.60 15.27 17.13
N GLY A 45 7.80 14.69 17.20
CA GLY A 45 8.48 14.10 16.03
C GLY A 45 7.65 12.98 15.39
N TYR A 46 7.14 12.07 16.22
CA TYR A 46 6.27 10.99 15.77
C TYR A 46 4.99 11.51 15.11
N ALA A 47 4.34 12.52 15.70
CA ALA A 47 3.13 13.12 15.15
C ALA A 47 3.38 13.75 13.77
N SER A 48 4.55 14.36 13.56
CA SER A 48 4.97 14.90 12.26
C SER A 48 5.11 13.80 11.20
N VAL A 49 5.83 12.72 11.53
CA VAL A 49 5.99 11.56 10.63
C VAL A 49 4.65 10.90 10.32
N MET A 50 3.82 10.68 11.34
CA MET A 50 2.48 10.13 11.16
C MET A 50 1.63 11.03 10.26
N LYS A 51 1.65 12.36 10.46
CA LYS A 51 0.91 13.31 9.62
C LYS A 51 1.36 13.24 8.17
N PHE A 52 2.67 13.15 7.91
CA PHE A 52 3.22 12.96 6.57
C PHE A 52 2.70 11.68 5.91
N LEU A 53 2.80 10.53 6.60
CA LEU A 53 2.35 9.25 6.06
C LEU A 53 0.84 9.21 5.82
N VAL A 54 0.04 9.73 6.75
CA VAL A 54 -1.43 9.76 6.63
C VAL A 54 -1.87 10.67 5.48
N LYS A 55 -1.27 11.86 5.36
CA LYS A 55 -1.60 12.84 4.31
C LYS A 55 -1.22 12.30 2.93
N ASN A 56 -0.10 11.61 2.81
CA ASN A 56 0.42 11.11 1.55
C ASN A 56 0.00 9.68 1.21
N HIS A 57 -0.68 8.96 2.12
CA HIS A 57 -1.10 7.56 1.92
C HIS A 57 -1.82 7.32 0.58
N ARG A 58 -2.69 8.24 0.16
CA ARG A 58 -3.40 8.13 -1.14
C ARG A 58 -2.44 8.18 -2.33
N PHE A 59 -1.40 9.00 -2.24
CA PHE A 59 -0.41 9.15 -3.30
C PHE A 59 0.53 7.95 -3.34
N PHE A 60 0.90 7.41 -2.18
CA PHE A 60 1.66 6.15 -2.12
C PHE A 60 0.87 4.97 -2.70
N GLY A 61 -0.41 4.82 -2.33
CA GLY A 61 -1.27 3.77 -2.86
C GLY A 61 -1.53 3.90 -4.37
N ALA A 62 -1.86 5.11 -4.84
CA ALA A 62 -2.07 5.36 -6.27
C ALA A 62 -0.78 5.21 -7.09
N GLY A 63 0.35 5.70 -6.58
CA GLY A 63 1.66 5.56 -7.21
C GLY A 63 2.09 4.09 -7.29
N ALA A 64 1.86 3.31 -6.23
CA ALA A 64 2.11 1.87 -6.25
C ALA A 64 1.28 1.16 -7.33
N ALA A 65 -0.01 1.48 -7.45
CA ALA A 65 -0.85 0.90 -8.50
C ALA A 65 -0.43 1.31 -9.92
N ALA A 66 -0.03 2.57 -10.11
CA ALA A 66 0.44 3.05 -11.42
C ALA A 66 1.74 2.33 -11.85
N LEU A 67 2.71 2.20 -10.94
CA LEU A 67 3.95 1.47 -11.21
C LEU A 67 3.72 -0.04 -11.36
N MET A 68 2.77 -0.60 -10.62
CA MET A 68 2.36 -1.99 -10.78
C MET A 68 1.76 -2.25 -12.16
N LEU A 69 0.88 -1.36 -12.64
CA LEU A 69 0.34 -1.46 -14.00
C LEU A 69 1.45 -1.39 -15.04
N ALA A 70 2.37 -0.44 -14.90
CA ALA A 70 3.54 -0.35 -15.79
C ALA A 70 4.40 -1.62 -15.74
N HIS A 71 4.62 -2.19 -14.54
CA HIS A 71 5.34 -3.44 -14.35
C HIS A 71 4.65 -4.62 -15.06
N VAL A 72 3.33 -4.77 -14.92
CA VAL A 72 2.55 -5.83 -15.57
C VAL A 72 2.57 -5.67 -17.08
N VAL A 73 2.38 -4.47 -17.62
CA VAL A 73 2.43 -4.20 -19.07
C VAL A 73 3.80 -4.57 -19.64
N LEU A 74 4.88 -4.15 -18.98
CA LEU A 74 6.23 -4.54 -19.39
C LEU A 74 6.44 -6.05 -19.29
N GLN A 75 5.92 -6.72 -18.25
CA GLN A 75 6.00 -8.17 -18.19
C GLN A 75 5.28 -8.80 -19.39
N ILE A 76 4.01 -8.48 -19.68
CA ILE A 76 3.23 -9.06 -20.79
C ILE A 76 3.93 -8.94 -22.14
N ILE A 77 4.53 -7.77 -22.42
CA ILE A 77 5.18 -7.51 -23.71
C ILE A 77 6.43 -8.39 -23.89
N PHE A 78 7.17 -8.64 -22.81
CA PHE A 78 8.51 -9.24 -22.90
C PHE A 78 8.61 -10.68 -22.36
N LYS A 79 7.68 -11.12 -21.51
CA LYS A 79 7.63 -12.43 -20.85
C LYS A 79 6.20 -12.85 -20.50
N TRP A 80 6.01 -14.10 -20.11
CA TRP A 80 4.73 -14.54 -19.56
C TRP A 80 4.56 -14.00 -18.13
N VAL A 81 3.35 -13.53 -17.79
CA VAL A 81 3.04 -13.04 -16.44
C VAL A 81 2.64 -14.20 -15.56
N SER A 82 3.30 -14.31 -14.42
CA SER A 82 2.94 -15.19 -13.32
C SER A 82 1.46 -15.11 -12.91
N ILE A 83 0.85 -16.26 -12.57
CA ILE A 83 -0.50 -16.28 -11.98
C ILE A 83 -0.52 -15.47 -10.67
N THR A 84 0.53 -15.60 -9.85
CA THR A 84 0.64 -14.86 -8.58
C THR A 84 0.72 -13.34 -8.79
N GLY A 85 1.40 -12.89 -9.84
CA GLY A 85 1.48 -11.49 -10.22
C GLY A 85 0.16 -10.94 -10.75
N ILE A 86 -0.61 -11.73 -11.50
CA ILE A 86 -1.97 -11.34 -11.94
C ILE A 86 -2.89 -11.17 -10.72
N ILE A 87 -2.83 -12.10 -9.76
CA ILE A 87 -3.61 -12.02 -8.51
C ILE A 87 -3.21 -10.76 -7.72
N ALA A 88 -1.91 -10.50 -7.57
CA ALA A 88 -1.41 -9.30 -6.89
C ALA A 88 -1.87 -8.01 -7.60
N ALA A 89 -1.83 -7.96 -8.93
CA ALA A 89 -2.30 -6.82 -9.71
C ALA A 89 -3.80 -6.57 -9.53
N ALA A 90 -4.61 -7.63 -9.60
CA ALA A 90 -6.05 -7.55 -9.39
C ALA A 90 -6.39 -7.03 -7.98
N LEU A 91 -5.71 -7.56 -6.95
CA LEU A 91 -5.87 -7.10 -5.57
C LEU A 91 -5.41 -5.65 -5.37
N ALA A 92 -4.34 -5.22 -6.04
CA ALA A 92 -3.87 -3.84 -5.98
C ALA A 92 -4.88 -2.87 -6.61
N LEU A 93 -5.46 -3.22 -7.75
CA LEU A 93 -6.53 -2.43 -8.38
C LEU A 93 -7.77 -2.37 -7.48
N ALA A 94 -8.19 -3.50 -6.92
CA ALA A 94 -9.31 -3.55 -5.98
C ALA A 94 -9.04 -2.68 -4.74
N ALA A 95 -7.85 -2.78 -4.14
CA ALA A 95 -7.47 -1.99 -2.97
C ALA A 95 -7.52 -0.48 -3.23
N VAL A 96 -6.99 -0.04 -4.39
CA VAL A 96 -7.02 1.38 -4.78
C VAL A 96 -8.44 1.84 -5.12
N ALA A 97 -9.24 1.03 -5.81
CA ALA A 97 -10.65 1.35 -6.09
C ALA A 97 -11.45 1.51 -4.80
N LEU A 98 -11.36 0.55 -3.88
CA LEU A 98 -12.00 0.62 -2.56
C LEU A 98 -11.53 1.86 -1.77
N GLY A 99 -10.22 2.14 -1.80
CA GLY A 99 -9.64 3.32 -1.15
C GLY A 99 -10.15 4.64 -1.76
N GLY A 100 -10.29 4.71 -3.08
CA GLY A 100 -10.84 5.86 -3.80
C GLY A 100 -12.32 6.09 -3.50
N ILE A 101 -13.12 5.03 -3.44
CA ILE A 101 -14.53 5.10 -3.06
C ILE A 101 -14.66 5.60 -1.60
N LEU A 102 -13.89 5.02 -0.68
CA LEU A 102 -13.86 5.47 0.72
C LEU A 102 -13.44 6.93 0.88
N PHE A 103 -12.53 7.42 0.04
CA PHE A 103 -12.10 8.81 0.05
C PHE A 103 -13.19 9.78 -0.42
N ARG A 104 -14.00 9.38 -1.41
CA ARG A 104 -15.12 10.20 -1.93
C ARG A 104 -16.41 10.06 -1.13
N ALA A 105 -16.53 9.02 -0.30
CA ALA A 105 -17.72 8.76 0.49
C ALA A 105 -17.97 9.88 1.51
N LYS A 106 -19.13 10.54 1.39
CA LYS A 106 -19.58 11.57 2.36
C LYS A 106 -20.09 10.98 3.68
N LYS A 107 -20.46 9.69 3.67
CA LYS A 107 -20.98 8.95 4.84
C LYS A 107 -19.96 7.91 5.29
N ARG A 108 -19.98 7.55 6.58
CA ARG A 108 -19.13 6.46 7.10
C ARG A 108 -19.58 5.12 6.54
N MET A 109 -18.65 4.39 5.93
CA MET A 109 -18.88 3.05 5.37
C MET A 109 -17.98 2.02 6.06
N PRO A 110 -18.34 1.54 7.28
CA PRO A 110 -17.48 0.65 8.06
C PRO A 110 -17.19 -0.66 7.33
N ALA A 111 -18.19 -1.27 6.68
CA ALA A 111 -18.01 -2.50 5.91
C ALA A 111 -16.99 -2.33 4.77
N MET A 112 -17.06 -1.22 4.03
CA MET A 112 -16.12 -0.91 2.95
C MET A 112 -14.70 -0.67 3.48
N LEU A 113 -14.56 -0.04 4.65
CA LEU A 113 -13.27 0.15 5.31
C LEU A 113 -12.64 -1.18 5.71
N TRP A 114 -13.44 -2.13 6.21
CA TRP A 114 -13.00 -3.49 6.49
C TRP A 114 -12.61 -4.23 5.21
N ALA A 115 -13.39 -4.11 4.14
CA ALA A 115 -13.08 -4.71 2.84
C ALA A 115 -11.75 -4.16 2.28
N HIS A 116 -11.53 -2.84 2.32
CA HIS A 116 -10.27 -2.23 1.90
C HIS A 116 -9.09 -2.76 2.70
N ARG A 117 -9.21 -2.83 4.04
CA ARG A 117 -8.13 -3.36 4.89
C ARG A 117 -7.87 -4.85 4.63
N GLY A 118 -8.92 -5.66 4.51
CA GLY A 118 -8.79 -7.08 4.19
C GLY A 118 -8.13 -7.30 2.83
N CYS A 119 -8.52 -6.51 1.83
CA CYS A 119 -7.92 -6.52 0.50
C CYS A 119 -6.43 -6.15 0.55
N VAL A 120 -6.03 -5.15 1.33
CA VAL A 120 -4.60 -4.78 1.49
C VAL A 120 -3.81 -5.90 2.19
N VAL A 121 -4.40 -6.59 3.17
CA VAL A 121 -3.75 -7.75 3.81
C VAL A 121 -3.57 -8.90 2.80
N ALA A 122 -4.61 -9.25 2.05
CA ALA A 122 -4.53 -10.26 1.00
C ALA A 122 -3.50 -9.88 -0.08
N LEU A 123 -3.47 -8.62 -0.48
CA LEU A 123 -2.48 -8.08 -1.42
C LEU A 123 -1.05 -8.22 -0.88
N THR A 124 -0.84 -7.96 0.41
CA THR A 124 0.48 -8.10 1.04
C THR A 124 0.96 -9.55 0.95
N ILE A 125 0.09 -10.52 1.23
CA ILE A 125 0.39 -11.94 1.11
C ILE A 125 0.67 -12.31 -0.35
N ALA A 126 -0.14 -11.82 -1.30
CA ALA A 126 0.04 -12.08 -2.72
C ALA A 126 1.36 -11.51 -3.26
N ILE A 127 1.74 -10.28 -2.88
CA ILE A 127 3.03 -9.69 -3.23
C ILE A 127 4.18 -10.50 -2.63
N ALA A 128 4.09 -10.89 -1.36
CA ALA A 128 5.13 -11.70 -0.72
C ALA A 128 5.30 -13.05 -1.43
N ALA A 129 4.19 -13.74 -1.74
CA ALA A 129 4.21 -14.98 -2.50
C ALA A 129 4.84 -14.79 -3.88
N HIS A 130 4.40 -13.79 -4.65
CA HIS A 130 4.93 -13.47 -5.97
C HIS A 130 6.43 -13.17 -5.96
N VAL A 131 6.92 -12.42 -4.98
CA VAL A 131 8.34 -12.08 -4.86
C VAL A 131 9.19 -13.30 -4.50
N ILE A 132 8.68 -14.17 -3.62
CA ILE A 132 9.39 -15.38 -3.17
C ILE A 132 9.43 -16.42 -4.30
N THR A 133 8.29 -16.69 -4.93
CA THR A 133 8.22 -17.73 -5.97
C THR A 133 8.82 -17.24 -7.27
N ARG A 134 8.62 -15.95 -7.61
CA ARG A 134 8.84 -15.41 -8.96
C ARG A 134 8.15 -16.23 -10.07
N ILE A 135 7.16 -17.05 -9.69
CA ILE A 135 6.32 -17.92 -10.55
C ILE A 135 5.01 -17.23 -10.84
#